data_AF-A0A537NYF6-F1
#
_entry.id   AF-A0A537NYF6-F1
#
_cell.length_a   1.000
_cell.length_b   1.000
_cell.length_c   1.000
_cell.angle_alpha   90.00
_cell.angle_beta   90.00
_cell.angle_gamma   90.00
#
_symmetry.space_group_name_H-M   'P 1'
#
loop_
_entity.id
_entity.type
_entity.pdbx_description
1 polymer ?
#
loop_
_entity_poly.entity_id
_entity_poly.type
_entity_poly.pdbx_seq_one_letter_code
_entity_poly.pdbx_strand_id
1 'polypeptide(L)' 'KVFEDAIAQGGMHLRMLAMGTLLPLEGGLPILEDGKVVGAIGVSGMQSTQDAQVARAGLAAL' A
#
# COMPACT_ATOMS: atom_id res chain seq x y z
N LYS A 1 1.16 -5.82 -0.96
CA LYS A 1 0.67 -7.22 -0.83
C LYS A 1 -0.82 -7.43 -1.05
N VAL A 2 -1.74 -7.05 -0.16
CA VAL A 2 -3.19 -7.40 -0.34
C VAL A 2 -3.74 -7.03 -1.74
N PHE A 3 -3.42 -5.84 -2.25
CA PHE A 3 -3.85 -5.44 -3.59
C PHE A 3 -3.07 -6.14 -4.73
N GLU A 4 -1.78 -6.39 -4.56
CA GLU A 4 -0.96 -7.13 -5.54
C GLU A 4 -1.42 -8.58 -5.66
N ASP A 5 -1.69 -9.23 -4.53
CA ASP A 5 -2.18 -10.61 -4.46
C ASP A 5 -3.56 -10.72 -5.12
N ALA A 6 -4.44 -9.73 -4.90
CA ALA A 6 -5.73 -9.66 -5.56
C ALA A 6 -5.58 -9.49 -7.09
N ILE A 7 -4.63 -8.68 -7.56
CA ILE A 7 -4.34 -8.58 -9.00
C ILE A 7 -3.80 -9.88 -9.57
N ALA A 8 -2.93 -10.59 -8.83
CA ALA A 8 -2.37 -11.87 -9.26
C ALA A 8 -3.45 -12.96 -9.42
N GLN A 9 -4.58 -12.86 -8.72
CA GLN A 9 -5.74 -13.75 -8.89
C GLN A 9 -6.52 -13.51 -10.19
N GLY A 10 -6.30 -12.38 -10.87
CA GLY A 10 -6.90 -12.07 -12.15
C GLY A 10 -8.42 -11.86 -12.12
N GLY A 11 -9.06 -12.00 -13.28
CA GLY A 11 -10.50 -11.84 -13.44
C GLY A 11 -10.99 -10.43 -13.09
N MET A 12 -11.99 -10.34 -12.22
CA MET A 12 -12.60 -9.08 -11.81
C MET A 12 -11.64 -8.16 -11.04
N HIS A 13 -10.63 -8.72 -10.39
CA HIS A 13 -9.65 -7.96 -9.61
C HIS A 13 -8.76 -7.07 -10.49
N LEU A 14 -8.58 -7.41 -11.78
CA LEU A 14 -7.83 -6.58 -12.72
C LEU A 14 -8.48 -5.21 -12.95
N ARG A 15 -9.77 -5.06 -12.65
CA ARG A 15 -10.46 -3.75 -12.74
C ARG A 15 -9.85 -2.70 -11.82
N MET A 16 -9.14 -3.12 -10.76
CA MET A 16 -8.41 -2.20 -9.88
C MET A 16 -7.29 -1.46 -10.61
N LEU A 17 -6.70 -2.04 -11.66
CA LEU A 17 -5.70 -1.35 -12.49
C LEU A 17 -6.29 -0.20 -13.31
N ALA A 18 -7.60 -0.18 -13.53
CA ALA A 18 -8.29 0.92 -14.21
C ALA A 18 -8.67 2.07 -13.27
N MET A 19 -8.44 1.93 -11.96
CA MET A 19 -8.69 2.99 -10.99
C MET A 19 -7.51 3.97 -10.98
N GLY A 20 -7.68 5.15 -11.56
CA GLY A 20 -6.59 6.15 -11.71
C GLY A 20 -6.00 6.71 -10.41
N THR A 21 -6.63 6.46 -9.26
CA THR A 21 -6.17 6.91 -7.94
C THR A 21 -5.61 5.78 -7.07
N LEU A 22 -5.53 4.56 -7.60
CA LEU A 22 -5.03 3.39 -6.89
C LEU A 22 -3.70 2.93 -7.50
N LEU A 23 -2.67 2.81 -6.67
CA LEU A 23 -1.41 2.15 -7.01
C LEU A 23 -1.30 0.87 -6.19
N PRO A 24 -1.63 -0.30 -6.78
CA PRO A 24 -1.66 -1.58 -6.07
C PRO A 24 -0.25 -2.17 -5.98
N LEU A 25 0.65 -1.46 -5.29
CA LEU A 25 2.04 -1.84 -5.07
C LEU A 25 2.38 -1.79 -3.57
N GLU A 26 3.33 -2.62 -3.13
CA GLU A 26 3.89 -2.51 -1.78
C GLU A 26 4.60 -1.16 -1.57
N GLY A 27 4.48 -0.57 -0.38
CA GLY A 27 5.06 0.75 -0.05
C GLY A 27 4.08 1.73 0.61
N GLY A 28 2.76 1.49 0.47
CA GLY A 28 1.70 2.22 1.16
C GLY A 28 1.20 1.51 2.41
N LEU A 29 1.12 2.21 3.55
CA LEU A 29 0.60 1.70 4.82
C LEU A 29 -0.42 2.67 5.43
N PRO A 30 -1.56 2.20 5.95
CA PRO A 30 -2.50 3.04 6.67
C PRO A 30 -1.96 3.46 8.03
N ILE A 31 -2.29 4.69 8.45
CA ILE A 31 -2.06 5.18 9.81
C ILE A 31 -3.34 4.93 10.59
N LEU A 32 -3.21 4.19 11.70
CA LEU A 32 -4.32 3.82 12.57
C LEU A 32 -4.20 4.55 13.91
N GLU A 33 -5.27 5.22 14.32
CA GLU A 33 -5.41 5.83 15.64
C GLU A 33 -6.76 5.39 16.22
N ASP A 34 -6.76 4.80 17.41
CA ASP A 34 -7.96 4.22 18.05
C ASP A 34 -8.80 3.29 17.15
N GLY A 35 -8.12 2.49 16.31
CA GLY A 35 -8.76 1.56 15.38
C GLY A 35 -9.41 2.22 14.16
N LYS A 36 -9.24 3.54 13.98
CA LYS A 36 -9.71 4.29 12.81
C LYS A 36 -8.53 4.63 11.89
N VAL A 37 -8.77 4.58 10.59
CA VAL A 37 -7.79 5.06 9.60
C VAL A 37 -7.84 6.58 9.57
N VAL A 38 -6.76 7.22 10.01
CA VAL A 38 -6.62 8.69 10.05
C VAL A 38 -5.76 9.24 8.92
N GLY A 39 -5.07 8.35 8.19
CA GLY A 39 -4.24 8.72 7.05
C GLY A 39 -3.49 7.52 6.47
N ALA A 40 -2.48 7.80 5.65
CA ALA A 40 -1.58 6.79 5.11
C ALA A 40 -0.18 7.38 4.90
N ILE A 41 0.84 6.51 4.96
CA ILE A 41 2.21 6.79 4.56
C ILE A 41 2.54 5.98 3.32
N GLY A 42 3.16 6.62 2.33
CA GLY A 42 3.61 5.97 1.09
C GLY A 42 5.06 6.34 0.80
N VAL A 43 5.90 5.35 0.53
CA VAL A 43 7.27 5.54 0.07
C VAL A 43 7.38 4.99 -1.35
N SER A 44 8.11 5.70 -2.21
CA SER A 44 8.37 5.31 -3.59
C SER A 44 9.78 5.74 -3.97
N GLY A 45 10.57 4.82 -4.51
CA GLY A 45 11.90 5.15 -5.05
C GLY A 45 12.89 3.98 -5.04
N MET A 46 12.55 2.87 -4.38
CA MET A 46 13.38 1.67 -4.32
C MET A 46 12.59 0.44 -4.79
N GLN A 47 13.12 -0.76 -4.54
CA GLN A 47 12.32 -1.97 -4.68
C GLN A 47 11.14 -1.90 -3.71
N SER A 48 9.95 -2.36 -4.11
CA SER A 48 8.71 -2.22 -3.33
C SER A 48 8.83 -2.75 -1.88
N THR A 49 9.65 -3.78 -1.65
CA THR A 49 9.94 -4.32 -0.31
C THR A 49 10.75 -3.36 0.56
N GLN A 50 11.67 -2.59 -0.03
CA GLN A 50 12.48 -1.57 0.64
C GLN A 50 11.63 -0.33 0.92
N ASP A 51 10.80 0.09 -0.04
CA ASP A 51 9.84 1.18 0.16
C ASP A 51 8.90 0.84 1.34
N ALA A 52 8.38 -0.39 1.39
CA ALA A 52 7.56 -0.86 2.50
C ALA A 52 8.32 -0.90 3.84
N GLN A 53 9.62 -1.21 3.83
CA GLN A 53 10.45 -1.18 5.04
C GLN A 53 10.60 0.23 5.59
N VAL A 54 10.86 1.22 4.71
CA VAL A 54 10.97 2.63 5.12
C VAL A 54 9.62 3.17 5.57
N ALA A 55 8.53 2.84 4.88
CA ALA A 55 7.18 3.23 5.27
C ALA A 55 6.83 2.70 6.68
N ARG A 56 7.20 1.43 6.99
CA ARG A 56 7.03 0.87 8.35
C ARG A 56 7.86 1.60 9.40
N ALA A 57 9.10 1.94 9.08
CA ALA A 57 9.96 2.69 10.00
C ALA A 57 9.39 4.10 10.28
N GLY A 58 8.87 4.78 9.26
CA GLY A 58 8.19 6.07 9.42
C GLY A 58 6.92 5.96 10.24
N LEU A 59 6.10 4.92 10.01
CA LEU A 59 4.90 4.66 10.79
C LEU A 59 5.20 4.36 12.27
N ALA A 60 6.30 3.64 12.56
CA ALA A 60 6.70 3.31 13.93
C ALA A 60 7.25 4.52 14.73
N ALA A 61 7.52 5.65 14.06
CA ALA A 61 7.96 6.89 14.69
C ALA A 61 6.81 7.85 15.01
N LEU A 62 5.57 7.49 14.65
CA LEU A 62 4.33 8.19 14.97
C LEU A 62 3.68 7.56 16.21
#